data_AF-A0A7C3CBB0-F1
#
_entry.id   AF-A0A7C3CBB0-F1
#
_cell.length_a   1.000
_cell.length_b   1.000
_cell.length_c   1.000
_cell.angle_alpha   90.00
_cell.angle_beta   90.00
_cell.angle_gamma   90.00
#
_symmetry.space_group_name_H-M   'P 1'
#
loop_
_entity.id
_entity.type
_entity.pdbx_description
1 polymer ?
#
loop_
_entity_poly.entity_id
_entity_poly.type
_entity_poly.pdbx_seq_one_letter_code
_entity_poly.pdbx_strand_id
1 'polypeptide(L)'
;MEEQNTIEIYQSKDNQTVVEVKFDKETVWLNRQQLAVLFDRDVKTIGKHIGNVFKDGELDKKVVVAKFATTTRHGAIKDKTQTKMVEYYNLDVIISVGYRVKSIRGTQFRIWATQRLKDYLEKGYTINEKRLQEKEQEVLHLKTGIQILSRAIEAKKEGRENEILNIFSKGLSLLDDYDHEELDKKGKTKQETV
;
A
#
# COMPACT_ATOMS: atom_id res chain seq x y z
N MET A 1 0.37 -16.58 8.15
CA MET A 1 1.51 -15.96 7.44
C MET A 1 1.31 -14.47 7.56
N GLU A 2 2.19 -13.75 8.28
CA GLU A 2 2.11 -12.28 8.33
C GLU A 2 2.41 -11.76 6.92
N GLU A 3 1.45 -11.07 6.30
CA GLU A 3 1.68 -10.39 5.01
C GLU A 3 2.76 -9.32 5.21
N GLN A 4 3.96 -9.61 4.69
CA GLN A 4 5.06 -8.66 4.64
C GLN A 4 4.75 -7.62 3.56
N ASN A 5 4.12 -6.52 3.96
CA ASN A 5 3.77 -5.44 3.05
C ASN A 5 5.00 -4.57 2.77
N THR A 6 5.76 -4.95 1.74
CA THR A 6 6.87 -4.12 1.24
C THR A 6 6.29 -2.92 0.51
N ILE A 7 6.50 -1.71 1.01
CA ILE A 7 6.11 -0.48 0.31
C ILE A 7 7.36 0.31 -0.07
N GLU A 8 7.43 0.68 -1.34
CA GLU A 8 8.30 1.76 -1.81
C GLU A 8 7.64 3.10 -1.46
N ILE A 9 8.12 3.76 -0.40
CA ILE A 9 7.56 5.05 0.06
C ILE A 9 7.82 6.14 -0.99
N TYR A 10 9.01 6.16 -1.60
CA TYR A 10 9.34 6.95 -2.77
C TYR A 10 10.55 6.35 -3.51
N GLN A 11 10.61 6.54 -4.83
CA GLN A 11 11.65 5.99 -5.69
C GLN A 11 12.77 7.04 -5.88
N SER A 12 13.97 6.75 -5.35
CA SER A 12 15.18 7.45 -5.80
C SER A 12 15.46 7.12 -7.26
N LYS A 13 16.15 8.00 -8.00
CA LYS A 13 16.58 7.76 -9.40
C LYS A 13 17.34 6.43 -9.58
N ASP A 14 17.90 5.88 -8.50
CA ASP A 14 18.67 4.64 -8.49
C ASP A 14 17.84 3.39 -8.11
N ASN A 15 16.51 3.46 -7.98
CA ASN A 15 15.62 2.34 -7.61
C ASN A 15 15.90 1.65 -6.25
N GLN A 16 16.81 2.16 -5.43
CA GLN A 16 17.35 1.41 -4.28
C GLN A 16 16.59 1.58 -2.96
N THR A 17 15.43 2.23 -2.91
CA THR A 17 14.75 2.49 -1.62
C THR A 17 13.52 1.60 -1.45
N VAL A 18 13.80 0.33 -1.13
CA VAL A 18 12.79 -0.63 -0.68
C VAL A 18 12.87 -0.69 0.84
N VAL A 19 11.82 -0.24 1.52
CA VAL A 19 11.70 -0.35 2.98
C VAL A 19 10.52 -1.28 3.26
N GLU A 20 10.79 -2.38 3.96
CA GLU A 20 9.71 -3.23 4.47
C GLU A 20 8.97 -2.46 5.56
N VAL A 21 7.66 -2.30 5.43
CA VAL A 21 6.86 -1.51 6.37
C VAL A 21 5.71 -2.33 6.91
N LYS A 22 5.24 -1.95 8.11
CA LYS A 22 4.01 -2.52 8.66
C LYS A 22 2.85 -1.60 8.32
N PHE A 23 1.82 -2.16 7.70
CA PHE A 23 0.52 -1.51 7.59
C PHE A 23 -0.34 -1.91 8.78
N ASP A 24 -0.91 -0.91 9.46
CA ASP A 24 -2.02 -1.11 10.37
C ASP A 24 -3.02 0.03 10.17
N LYS A 25 -4.29 -0.31 9.91
CA LYS A 25 -5.42 0.63 9.77
C LYS A 25 -5.09 1.87 8.93
N GLU A 26 -4.70 1.65 7.67
CA GLU A 26 -4.49 2.70 6.65
C GLU A 26 -3.25 3.59 6.84
N THR A 27 -2.44 3.38 7.88
CA THR A 27 -1.20 4.15 8.07
C THR A 27 0.04 3.26 8.07
N VAL A 28 1.16 3.87 7.70
CA VAL A 28 2.48 3.22 7.64
C VAL A 28 3.19 3.42 8.96
N TRP A 29 3.67 2.33 9.54
CA TRP A 29 4.42 2.33 10.79
C TRP A 29 5.88 1.94 10.55
N LEU A 30 6.80 2.82 10.96
CA LEU A 30 8.24 2.59 10.89
C LEU A 30 8.90 2.72 12.26
N ASN A 31 9.85 1.85 12.56
CA ASN A 31 10.76 2.03 13.68
C ASN A 31 11.96 2.94 13.31
N ARG A 32 12.80 3.28 14.30
CA ARG A 32 13.95 4.19 14.10
C ARG A 32 14.99 3.62 13.14
N GLN A 33 15.15 2.31 13.07
CA GLN A 33 16.08 1.63 12.16
C GLN A 33 15.58 1.72 10.72
N GLN A 34 14.29 1.49 10.48
CA GLN A 34 13.68 1.63 9.16
C GLN A 34 13.73 3.08 8.68
N LEU A 35 13.47 4.05 9.56
CA LEU A 35 13.62 5.49 9.25
C LEU A 35 15.07 5.87 8.91
N ALA A 36 16.04 5.27 9.59
CA ALA A 36 17.46 5.48 9.31
C ALA A 36 17.84 4.97 7.92
N VAL A 37 17.33 3.79 7.53
CA VAL A 37 17.49 3.26 6.17
C VAL A 37 16.76 4.16 5.17
N LEU A 38 15.50 4.50 5.40
CA LEU A 38 14.69 5.32 4.50
C LEU A 38 15.38 6.64 4.15
N PHE A 39 15.91 7.35 5.14
CA PHE A 39 16.51 8.67 4.94
C PHE A 39 18.04 8.66 4.83
N ASP A 40 18.66 7.48 4.78
CA ASP A 40 20.13 7.31 4.73
C ASP A 40 20.86 8.13 5.79
N ARG A 41 20.48 7.89 7.05
CA ARG A 41 21.01 8.64 8.20
C ARG A 41 21.09 7.80 9.45
N ASP A 42 22.04 8.13 10.33
CA ASP A 42 22.22 7.41 11.59
C ASP A 42 20.94 7.40 12.44
N VAL A 43 20.66 6.23 13.04
CA VAL A 43 19.54 6.03 13.98
C VAL A 43 19.55 7.04 15.14
N LYS A 44 20.74 7.51 15.55
CA LYS A 44 20.90 8.57 16.55
C LYS A 44 20.39 9.92 16.05
N THR A 45 20.70 10.27 14.80
CA THR A 45 20.25 11.51 14.15
C THR A 45 18.73 11.49 13.98
N ILE A 46 18.17 10.37 13.50
CA ILE A 46 16.72 10.18 13.42
C ILE A 46 16.06 10.35 14.79
N GLY A 47 16.63 9.73 15.84
CA GLY A 47 16.12 9.89 17.19
C GLY A 47 16.15 11.32 17.70
N LYS A 48 17.17 12.11 17.33
CA LYS A 48 17.24 13.54 17.65
C LYS A 48 16.11 14.30 16.95
N HIS A 49 15.86 14.05 15.67
CA HIS A 49 14.77 14.71 14.94
C HIS A 49 13.39 14.36 15.52
N ILE A 50 13.14 13.09 15.83
CA ILE A 50 11.90 12.65 16.49
C ILE A 50 11.72 13.34 17.84
N GLY A 51 12.79 13.39 18.66
CA GLY A 51 12.75 14.08 19.95
C GLY A 51 12.43 15.57 19.81
N ASN A 52 12.99 16.22 18.80
CA ASN A 52 12.70 17.63 18.51
C ASN A 52 11.25 17.82 18.03
N VAL A 53 10.70 16.95 17.18
CA VAL A 53 9.29 17.03 16.73
C VAL A 53 8.33 17.05 17.93
N PHE A 54 8.56 16.19 18.92
CA PHE A 54 7.74 16.18 20.14
C PHE A 54 8.02 17.36 21.06
N LYS A 55 9.27 17.83 21.13
CA LYS A 55 9.64 18.99 21.95
C LYS A 55 9.04 20.29 21.40
N ASP A 56 9.00 20.43 20.08
CA ASP A 56 8.46 21.59 19.38
C ASP A 56 6.91 21.60 19.43
N GLY A 57 6.27 20.51 19.89
CA GLY A 57 4.82 20.38 19.97
C GLY A 57 4.13 20.17 18.62
N GLU A 58 4.89 19.78 17.58
CA GLU A 58 4.35 19.55 16.23
C GLU A 58 3.40 18.34 16.20
N LEU A 59 3.70 17.29 16.99
CA LEU A 59 2.89 16.07 17.09
C LEU A 59 2.74 15.62 18.54
N ASP A 60 1.58 15.04 18.88
CA ASP A 60 1.38 14.38 20.17
C ASP A 60 1.87 12.93 20.14
N LYS A 61 2.88 12.65 20.97
CA LYS A 61 3.49 11.33 21.14
C LYS A 61 2.46 10.22 21.42
N LYS A 62 1.34 10.52 22.10
CA LYS A 62 0.31 9.52 22.45
C LYS A 62 -0.44 8.98 21.23
N VAL A 63 -0.52 9.77 20.17
CA VAL A 63 -1.30 9.44 18.96
C VAL A 63 -0.40 8.80 17.90
N VAL A 64 0.83 9.29 17.79
CA VAL A 64 1.72 8.94 16.67
C VAL A 64 2.77 7.87 16.99
N VAL A 65 2.83 7.39 18.23
CA VAL A 65 3.78 6.35 18.66
C VAL A 65 3.06 5.12 19.18
N ALA A 66 3.31 3.99 18.52
CA ALA A 66 2.87 2.68 18.97
C ALA A 66 4.06 1.88 19.51
N LYS A 67 3.83 1.06 20.53
CA LYS A 67 4.84 0.14 21.07
C LYS A 67 4.45 -1.28 20.69
N PHE A 68 5.26 -1.92 19.85
CA PHE A 68 5.06 -3.29 19.46
C PHE A 68 6.06 -4.21 20.18
N ALA A 69 5.56 -5.32 20.69
CA ALA A 69 6.39 -6.37 21.25
C ALA A 69 7.18 -7.03 20.12
N THR A 70 8.51 -6.88 20.12
CA THR A 70 9.39 -7.55 19.17
C THR A 70 10.19 -8.61 19.91
N THR A 71 10.02 -9.86 19.52
CA THR A 71 10.75 -10.99 20.09
C THR A 71 12.08 -11.14 19.36
N THR A 72 13.19 -10.81 20.03
CA THR A 72 14.55 -10.97 19.49
C THR A 72 15.24 -12.13 20.19
N ARG A 73 16.09 -12.88 19.48
CA ARG A 73 16.93 -13.91 20.12
C ARG A 73 17.87 -13.25 21.13
N HIS A 74 17.99 -13.86 22.31
CA HIS A 74 18.80 -13.29 23.37
C HIS A 74 20.28 -13.42 23.00
N GLY A 75 21.01 -12.29 22.98
CA GLY A 75 22.40 -12.25 22.50
C GLY A 75 23.42 -13.00 23.35
N ALA A 76 23.05 -13.41 24.57
CA ALA A 76 23.96 -14.04 25.53
C ALA A 76 23.71 -15.55 25.75
N ILE A 77 22.54 -16.09 25.36
CA ILE A 77 22.15 -17.48 25.64
C ILE A 77 21.46 -18.05 24.40
N LYS A 78 22.06 -19.08 23.79
CA LYS A 78 21.42 -19.88 22.73
C LYS A 78 20.11 -20.46 23.29
N ASP A 79 19.03 -20.34 22.54
CA ASP A 79 17.67 -20.87 22.82
C ASP A 79 16.76 -20.07 23.77
N LYS A 80 17.14 -18.85 24.18
CA LYS A 80 16.22 -17.94 24.89
C LYS A 80 15.79 -16.78 24.00
N THR A 81 14.49 -16.47 23.99
CA THR A 81 13.94 -15.29 23.31
C THR A 81 13.69 -14.18 24.32
N GLN A 82 13.97 -12.93 23.92
CA GLN A 82 13.69 -11.74 24.72
C GLN A 82 12.68 -10.88 23.97
N THR A 83 11.56 -10.60 24.63
CA THR A 83 10.57 -9.64 24.12
C THR A 83 11.00 -8.23 24.50
N LYS A 84 11.33 -7.41 23.51
CA LYS A 84 11.62 -5.98 23.71
C LYS A 84 10.50 -5.16 23.09
N MET A 85 10.01 -4.18 23.85
CA MET A 85 9.08 -3.19 23.30
C MET A 85 9.86 -2.24 22.39
N VAL A 86 9.51 -2.23 21.11
CA VAL A 86 10.08 -1.32 20.10
C VAL A 86 9.06 -0.25 19.79
N GLU A 87 9.49 1.02 19.77
CA GLU A 87 8.66 2.14 19.35
C GLU A 87 8.59 2.19 17.82
N TYR A 88 7.38 2.33 17.30
CA TYR A 88 7.06 2.57 15.90
C TYR A 88 6.34 3.91 15.79
N TYR A 89 6.60 4.60 14.69
CA TYR A 89 6.12 5.94 14.40
C TYR A 89 5.28 5.90 13.14
N ASN A 90 4.14 6.60 13.17
CA ASN A 90 3.20 6.65 12.05
C ASN A 90 3.70 7.55 10.90
N LEU A 91 2.89 7.67 9.85
CA LEU A 91 3.18 8.49 8.69
C LEU A 91 3.47 9.96 9.00
N ASP A 92 2.80 10.58 9.97
CA ASP A 92 2.99 12.00 10.31
C ASP A 92 4.41 12.27 10.84
N VAL A 93 4.92 11.36 11.67
CA VAL A 93 6.30 11.45 12.15
C VAL A 93 7.28 11.22 11.00
N ILE A 94 7.00 10.28 10.09
CA ILE A 94 7.84 10.02 8.92
C ILE A 94 7.94 11.27 8.04
N ILE A 95 6.81 11.94 7.78
CA ILE A 95 6.75 13.20 7.00
C ILE A 95 7.54 14.29 7.73
N SER A 96 7.26 14.52 9.01
CA SER A 96 7.91 15.57 9.81
C SER A 96 9.43 15.40 9.86
N VAL A 97 9.90 14.15 10.08
CA VAL A 97 11.32 13.81 10.06
C VAL A 97 11.89 13.99 8.65
N GLY A 98 11.19 13.55 7.60
CA GLY A 98 11.64 13.67 6.21
C GLY A 98 11.92 15.12 5.80
N TYR A 99 11.11 16.08 6.27
CA TYR A 99 11.35 17.49 6.03
C TYR A 99 12.55 18.04 6.82
N ARG A 100 12.84 17.49 8.00
CA ARG A 100 13.92 17.97 8.90
C ARG A 100 15.29 17.31 8.66
N VAL A 101 15.35 16.15 8.00
CA VAL A 101 16.61 15.44 7.74
C VAL A 101 17.39 16.12 6.60
N LYS A 102 18.69 16.30 6.82
CA LYS A 102 19.65 16.76 5.81
C LYS A 102 20.38 15.55 5.21
N SER A 103 19.80 14.96 4.17
CA SER A 103 20.41 13.92 3.34
C SER A 103 19.92 14.04 1.89
N ILE A 104 20.61 13.38 0.95
CA ILE A 104 20.18 13.31 -0.46
C ILE A 104 18.77 12.67 -0.51
N ARG A 105 18.58 11.60 0.25
CA ARG A 105 17.28 10.92 0.42
C ARG A 105 16.20 11.85 0.97
N GLY A 106 16.50 12.63 2.01
CA GLY A 106 15.56 13.64 2.54
C GLY A 106 15.20 14.71 1.51
N THR A 107 16.14 15.12 0.65
CA THR A 107 15.86 16.07 -0.45
C THR A 107 14.94 15.44 -1.50
N GLN A 108 15.20 14.20 -1.90
CA GLN A 108 14.32 13.47 -2.83
C GLN A 108 12.91 13.30 -2.25
N PHE A 109 12.80 12.94 -0.98
CA PHE A 109 11.53 12.82 -0.28
C PHE A 109 10.76 14.15 -0.31
N ARG A 110 11.42 15.28 -0.02
CA ARG A 110 10.79 16.60 -0.08
C ARG A 110 10.32 16.97 -1.47
N ILE A 111 11.11 16.68 -2.51
CA ILE A 111 10.72 16.92 -3.91
C ILE A 111 9.48 16.10 -4.25
N TRP A 112 9.48 14.80 -3.92
CA TRP A 112 8.37 13.90 -4.14
C TRP A 112 7.09 14.35 -3.39
N ALA A 113 7.20 14.65 -2.10
CA ALA A 113 6.08 15.08 -1.27
C ALA A 113 5.49 16.41 -1.78
N THR A 114 6.35 17.35 -2.17
CA THR A 114 5.92 18.65 -2.73
C THR A 114 5.23 18.46 -4.08
N GLN A 115 5.74 17.57 -4.94
CA GLN A 115 5.07 17.26 -6.21
C GLN A 115 3.70 16.64 -5.98
N ARG A 116 3.56 15.72 -5.00
CA ARG A 116 2.29 15.10 -4.65
C ARG A 116 1.27 16.13 -4.15
N LEU A 117 1.70 17.04 -3.29
CA LEU A 117 0.86 18.14 -2.82
C LEU A 117 0.45 19.07 -3.98
N LYS A 118 1.39 19.37 -4.88
CA LYS A 118 1.11 20.18 -6.07
C LYS A 118 0.08 19.51 -6.99
N ASP A 119 0.25 18.23 -7.29
CA ASP A 119 -0.69 17.45 -8.10
C ASP A 119 -2.09 17.46 -7.45
N TYR A 120 -2.16 17.31 -6.13
CA TYR A 120 -3.43 17.38 -5.40
C TYR A 120 -4.07 18.77 -5.51
N LEU A 121 -3.30 19.85 -5.38
CA LEU A 121 -3.80 21.22 -5.49
C LEU A 121 -4.23 21.60 -6.92
N GLU A 122 -3.54 21.08 -7.94
CA GLU A 122 -3.83 21.38 -9.35
C GLU A 122 -4.95 20.50 -9.91
N LYS A 123 -4.94 19.20 -9.62
CA LYS A 123 -5.88 18.21 -10.20
C LYS A 123 -7.02 17.83 -9.25
N GLY A 124 -6.93 18.18 -7.97
CA GLY A 124 -7.89 17.80 -6.93
C GLY A 124 -7.70 16.38 -6.38
N TYR A 125 -6.78 15.60 -6.94
CA TYR A 125 -6.53 14.21 -6.53
C TYR A 125 -5.09 13.79 -6.80
N THR A 126 -4.68 12.64 -6.26
CA THR A 126 -3.36 12.09 -6.53
C THR A 126 -3.40 10.57 -6.64
N ILE A 127 -2.94 10.01 -7.77
CA ILE A 127 -3.02 8.57 -8.09
C ILE A 127 -1.69 7.87 -7.83
N ASN A 128 -1.71 6.72 -7.17
CA ASN A 128 -0.54 5.83 -7.11
C ASN A 128 -0.64 4.84 -8.27
N GLU A 129 0.01 5.14 -9.40
CA GLU A 129 -0.10 4.37 -10.65
C GLU A 129 0.35 2.93 -10.49
N LYS A 130 1.46 2.67 -9.77
CA LYS A 130 1.96 1.32 -9.51
C LYS A 130 0.93 0.48 -8.75
N ARG A 131 0.37 1.03 -7.68
CA ARG A 131 -0.63 0.34 -6.86
C ARG A 131 -1.94 0.13 -7.63
N LEU A 132 -2.29 1.06 -8.52
CA LEU A 132 -3.44 0.92 -9.41
C LEU A 132 -3.24 -0.26 -10.36
N GLN A 133 -2.08 -0.34 -11.02
CA GLN A 133 -1.73 -1.46 -11.91
C GLN A 133 -1.71 -2.80 -11.18
N GLU A 134 -1.14 -2.87 -9.97
CA GLU A 134 -1.15 -4.09 -9.14
C GLU A 134 -2.57 -4.56 -8.84
N LYS A 135 -3.49 -3.62 -8.56
CA LYS A 135 -4.91 -3.94 -8.31
C LYS A 135 -5.66 -4.35 -9.56
N GLU A 136 -5.38 -3.74 -10.71
CA GLU A 136 -5.94 -4.16 -11.99
C GLU A 136 -5.54 -5.62 -12.31
N GLN A 137 -4.27 -5.98 -12.08
CA GLN A 137 -3.81 -7.36 -12.28
C GLN A 137 -4.49 -8.35 -11.31
N GLU A 138 -4.67 -7.96 -10.05
CA GLU A 138 -5.39 -8.77 -9.06
C GLU A 138 -6.85 -9.01 -9.49
N VAL A 139 -7.54 -7.98 -9.95
CA VAL A 139 -8.91 -8.08 -10.48
C VAL A 139 -8.95 -8.99 -11.71
N LEU A 140 -7.97 -8.87 -12.63
CA LEU A 140 -7.87 -9.72 -13.81
C LEU A 140 -7.68 -11.20 -13.44
N HIS A 141 -6.84 -11.49 -12.46
CA HIS A 141 -6.64 -12.85 -11.95
C HIS A 141 -7.92 -13.41 -11.33
N LEU A 142 -8.63 -12.62 -10.53
CA LEU A 142 -9.90 -13.03 -9.93
C LEU A 142 -10.96 -13.30 -11.01
N LYS A 143 -11.08 -12.41 -12.01
CA LYS A 143 -11.98 -12.59 -13.16
C LYS A 143 -11.69 -13.88 -13.91
N THR A 144 -10.41 -14.14 -14.21
CA THR A 144 -9.97 -15.38 -14.87
C THR A 144 -10.30 -16.62 -14.03
N GLY A 145 -10.05 -16.57 -12.73
CA GLY A 145 -10.40 -17.66 -11.80
C GLY A 145 -11.90 -17.95 -11.77
N ILE A 146 -12.74 -16.91 -11.69
CA ILE A 146 -14.21 -17.02 -11.73
C ILE A 146 -14.65 -17.66 -13.06
N GLN A 147 -14.10 -17.24 -14.20
CA GLN A 147 -14.43 -17.81 -15.50
C GLN A 147 -14.07 -19.30 -15.61
N ILE A 148 -12.88 -19.70 -15.13
CA ILE A 148 -12.46 -21.11 -15.11
C ILE A 148 -13.40 -21.94 -14.23
N LEU A 149 -13.71 -21.45 -13.03
CA LEU A 149 -14.64 -22.12 -12.12
C LEU A 149 -16.03 -22.24 -12.74
N SER A 150 -16.53 -21.20 -13.40
CA SER A 150 -17.81 -21.23 -14.11
C SER A 150 -17.82 -22.31 -15.18
N ARG A 151 -16.79 -22.36 -16.04
CA ARG A 151 -16.64 -23.40 -17.08
C ARG A 151 -16.56 -24.81 -16.48
N ALA A 152 -15.81 -24.97 -15.39
CA ALA A 152 -15.67 -26.27 -14.72
C ALA A 152 -16.98 -26.72 -14.03
N ILE A 153 -17.77 -25.79 -13.50
CA ILE A 153 -19.10 -26.03 -12.93
C ILE A 153 -20.11 -26.38 -14.03
N GLU A 154 -20.06 -25.69 -15.17
CA GLU A 154 -20.87 -26.02 -16.36
C GLU A 154 -20.53 -27.41 -16.89
N ALA A 155 -19.24 -27.75 -16.97
CA ALA A 155 -18.78 -29.08 -17.37
C ALA A 155 -19.13 -30.18 -16.36
N LYS A 156 -19.39 -29.85 -15.08
CA LYS A 156 -19.75 -30.80 -14.01
C LYS A 156 -21.26 -30.98 -13.80
N LYS A 157 -22.13 -30.26 -14.52
CA LYS A 157 -23.57 -30.30 -14.29
C LYS A 157 -24.28 -31.30 -15.20
N GLU A 158 -24.40 -32.53 -14.69
CA GLU A 158 -25.72 -33.07 -14.38
C GLU A 158 -26.02 -32.72 -12.89
N GLY A 159 -26.88 -31.75 -12.59
CA GLY A 159 -27.71 -31.87 -11.37
C GLY A 159 -27.91 -30.74 -10.34
N ARG A 160 -27.17 -29.62 -10.21
CA ARG A 160 -27.55 -28.57 -9.19
C ARG A 160 -27.20 -27.13 -9.51
N GLU A 161 -28.22 -26.30 -9.72
CA GLU A 161 -28.24 -24.87 -10.07
C GLU A 161 -27.35 -23.93 -9.23
N ASN A 162 -26.15 -23.62 -9.73
CA ASN A 162 -25.44 -22.37 -9.39
C ASN A 162 -25.80 -21.22 -10.36
N GLU A 163 -27.09 -20.87 -10.48
CA GLU A 163 -27.52 -19.72 -11.31
C GLU A 163 -26.86 -18.41 -10.87
N ILE A 164 -26.70 -18.23 -9.55
CA ILE A 164 -26.14 -17.01 -8.96
C ILE A 164 -24.72 -16.75 -9.49
N LEU A 165 -23.84 -17.76 -9.49
CA LEU A 165 -22.48 -17.60 -10.01
C LEU A 165 -22.45 -17.26 -11.50
N ASN A 166 -23.40 -17.80 -12.27
CA ASN A 166 -23.52 -17.53 -13.71
C ASN A 166 -24.04 -16.12 -13.99
N ILE A 167 -25.00 -15.64 -13.19
CA ILE A 167 -25.48 -14.25 -13.25
C ILE A 167 -24.35 -13.28 -12.89
N PHE A 168 -23.61 -13.54 -11.81
CA PHE A 168 -22.47 -12.73 -11.40
C PHE A 168 -21.36 -12.71 -12.47
N SER A 169 -21.03 -13.87 -13.05
CA SER A 169 -19.99 -13.95 -14.10
C SER A 169 -20.37 -13.16 -15.36
N LYS A 170 -21.64 -13.24 -15.78
CA LYS A 170 -22.17 -12.46 -16.91
C LYS A 170 -22.18 -10.96 -16.62
N GLY A 171 -22.64 -10.56 -15.44
CA GLY A 171 -22.66 -9.15 -15.03
C GLY A 171 -21.26 -8.55 -14.94
N LEU A 172 -20.29 -9.30 -14.40
CA LEU A 172 -18.90 -8.87 -14.34
C LEU A 172 -18.27 -8.72 -15.72
N SER A 173 -18.58 -9.63 -16.66
CA SER A 173 -18.15 -9.48 -18.06
C SER A 173 -18.73 -8.23 -18.70
N LEU A 174 -20.03 -7.96 -18.51
CA LEU A 174 -20.71 -6.83 -19.11
C LEU A 174 -20.21 -5.48 -18.56
N LEU A 175 -19.88 -5.41 -17.26
CA LEU A 175 -19.28 -4.24 -16.64
C LEU A 175 -17.87 -3.98 -17.17
N ASP A 176 -17.09 -5.04 -17.36
CA ASP A 176 -15.75 -4.94 -17.93
C ASP A 176 -15.77 -4.50 -19.40
N ASP A 177 -16.72 -5.02 -20.19
CA ASP A 177 -16.96 -4.56 -21.56
C ASP A 177 -17.35 -3.07 -21.59
N TYR A 178 -18.06 -2.56 -20.57
CA TYR A 178 -18.42 -1.14 -20.46
C TYR A 178 -17.17 -0.28 -20.21
N ASP A 179 -16.36 -0.67 -19.24
CA ASP A 179 -15.15 0.08 -18.86
C ASP A 179 -14.11 0.16 -19.99
N HIS A 180 -14.07 -0.85 -20.87
CA HIS A 180 -13.17 -0.89 -22.02
C HIS A 180 -13.80 -0.42 -23.34
N GLU A 181 -15.01 0.14 -23.31
CA GLU A 181 -15.77 0.55 -24.51
C GLU A 181 -15.94 -0.61 -25.55
N GLU A 182 -15.91 -1.86 -25.08
CA GLU A 182 -16.09 -3.07 -25.89
C GLU A 182 -17.53 -3.59 -25.86
N LEU A 183 -18.43 -2.92 -25.13
CA LEU A 183 -19.86 -3.22 -25.15
C LEU A 183 -20.36 -3.29 -26.60
N ASP A 184 -20.94 -4.46 -26.90
CA ASP A 184 -21.43 -4.90 -28.19
C ASP A 184 -21.71 -3.78 -29.22
N LYS A 185 -20.84 -3.65 -30.23
CA LYS A 185 -21.07 -2.82 -31.43
C LYS A 185 -22.27 -3.31 -32.26
N LYS A 186 -22.80 -4.50 -31.98
CA LYS A 186 -24.03 -5.06 -32.58
C LYS A 186 -25.14 -5.10 -31.55
N GLY A 187 -25.53 -3.92 -31.06
CA GLY A 187 -26.74 -3.79 -30.24
C GLY A 187 -27.93 -4.51 -30.88
N LYS A 188 -28.58 -5.39 -30.12
CA LYS A 188 -29.91 -5.95 -30.46
C LYS A 188 -31.02 -4.92 -30.22
N THR A 189 -30.77 -3.64 -30.46
CA THR A 189 -31.79 -2.59 -30.39
C THR A 189 -32.54 -2.55 -31.71
N LYS A 190 -33.73 -3.16 -31.75
CA LYS A 190 -34.74 -2.93 -32.80
C LYS A 190 -35.49 -1.61 -32.57
N GLN A 191 -34.80 -0.54 -32.23
CA GLN A 191 -35.39 0.80 -32.25
C GLN A 191 -34.40 1.76 -32.89
N GLU A 192 -34.85 2.36 -33.99
CA GLU A 192 -34.18 3.50 -34.61
C GLU A 192 -34.14 4.63 -33.59
N THR A 193 -32.93 5.15 -33.34
CA THR A 193 -32.72 6.41 -32.65
C THR A 193 -33.45 7.52 -33.38
N VAL A 194 -34.40 8.17 -32.68
CA VAL A 194 -35.01 9.45 -33.06
C VAL A 194 -34.12 10.60 -32.60
#